data_AF-A0A3B1B4L8-F1
#
_entry.id   AF-A0A3B1B4L8-F1
#
_cell.length_a   1.000
_cell.length_b   1.000
_cell.length_c   1.000
_cell.angle_alpha   90.00
_cell.angle_beta   90.00
_cell.angle_gamma   90.00
#
_symmetry.space_group_name_H-M   'P 1'
#
loop_
_entity.id
_entity.type
_entity.pdbx_description
1 polymer ?
#
loop_
_entity_poly.entity_id
_entity_poly.type
_entity_poly.pdbx_seq_one_letter_code
_entity_poly.pdbx_strand_id
1 'polypeptide(L)'
;SYERMIALVTMAEDALEKEGASIASTEPKPAAEGAVVLRQLADIRRAVSHTRGISGIVCWDASPEAMGFANLPNVANIATRGPLTPDHVIRTKRVPMILDTEPNAAVSAFGDDYRAYFARNASADLTCLDSAPRWAVWPGQGALAFGASVKEAGIIADIAGHTLRAIQRAECLGGWQALPEKDIFEVEYWDLEQAKLRKAGNPATFAGKIALVTGAASGIGRACAETLHAQGAAVLALDIDPAVVTQFTAADLVGWQCDVTDVQALQVAVDETVRRFGGLDIVVSNAGSFPSNSRIDEMDSTVWERSLQINLSSHEQLLQCCIPYLERGIDPAVVFMASKNVTAPGPGAAAYSVAKAGLTQLARVAALELGPKGIRVNVLHPDAVFDTAIWTDEVLENRARHYGMSVQEYKTKNLLKVEISSADVAALACALAGPLFAKTTGAQIPVDGGNDRVI
;
A
#
# COMPACT_ATOMS: atom_id res chain seq x y z
N SER A 1 -5.92 44.12 2.25
CA SER A 1 -5.56 43.24 1.12
C SER A 1 -6.42 41.98 1.11
N TYR A 2 -6.57 41.30 2.25
CA TYR A 2 -7.40 40.09 2.39
C TYR A 2 -8.88 40.31 2.02
N GLU A 3 -9.53 41.35 2.58
CA GLU A 3 -10.92 41.69 2.25
C GLU A 3 -11.14 42.00 0.76
N ARG A 4 -10.15 42.64 0.12
CA ARG A 4 -10.19 42.94 -1.32
C ARG A 4 -10.11 41.67 -2.16
N MET A 5 -9.30 40.70 -1.75
CA MET A 5 -9.23 39.38 -2.40
C MET A 5 -10.59 38.68 -2.29
N ILE A 6 -11.17 38.61 -1.08
CA ILE A 6 -12.49 38.01 -0.87
C ILE A 6 -13.53 38.67 -1.77
N ALA A 7 -13.62 40.01 -1.77
CA ALA A 7 -14.58 40.74 -2.58
C ALA A 7 -14.44 40.42 -4.08
N LEU A 8 -13.21 40.36 -4.61
CA LEU A 8 -12.97 40.03 -6.01
C LEU A 8 -13.30 38.57 -6.35
N VAL A 9 -13.02 37.63 -5.44
CA VAL A 9 -13.37 36.22 -5.61
C VAL A 9 -14.89 36.05 -5.60
N THR A 10 -15.59 36.65 -4.63
CA THR A 10 -17.06 36.62 -4.58
C THR A 10 -17.68 37.22 -5.84
N MET A 11 -17.16 38.35 -6.33
CA MET A 11 -17.63 38.92 -7.61
C MET A 11 -17.44 37.95 -8.79
N ALA A 12 -16.37 37.16 -8.80
CA ALA A 12 -16.15 36.15 -9.83
C ALA A 12 -17.11 34.96 -9.66
N GLU A 13 -17.33 34.48 -8.44
CA GLU A 13 -18.28 33.40 -8.12
C GLU A 13 -19.71 33.77 -8.53
N ASP A 14 -20.17 34.97 -8.17
CA ASP A 14 -21.49 35.50 -8.56
C ASP A 14 -21.64 35.58 -10.08
N ALA A 15 -20.57 35.97 -10.79
CA ALA A 15 -20.57 36.01 -12.25
C ALA A 15 -20.65 34.61 -12.86
N LEU A 16 -19.92 33.63 -12.32
CA LEU A 16 -19.98 32.23 -12.77
C LEU A 16 -21.39 31.65 -12.61
N GLU A 17 -22.05 31.93 -11.48
CA GLU A 17 -23.40 31.48 -11.21
C GLU A 17 -24.42 32.13 -12.15
N LYS A 18 -24.30 33.44 -12.37
CA LYS A 18 -25.17 34.18 -13.29
C LYS A 18 -25.09 33.68 -14.73
N GLU A 19 -23.90 33.31 -15.19
CA GLU A 19 -23.67 32.77 -16.53
C GLU A 19 -23.99 31.27 -16.64
N GLY A 20 -24.44 30.62 -15.55
CA GLY A 20 -24.83 29.21 -15.54
C GLY A 20 -23.65 28.23 -15.70
N ALA A 21 -22.44 28.63 -15.31
CA ALA A 21 -21.24 27.80 -15.39
C ALA A 21 -21.33 26.62 -14.40
N SER A 22 -21.77 25.48 -14.90
CA SER A 22 -22.01 24.26 -14.11
C SER A 22 -20.93 23.21 -14.35
N ILE A 23 -20.88 22.20 -13.48
CA ILE A 23 -20.02 21.03 -13.61
C ILE A 23 -20.89 19.79 -13.78
N ALA A 24 -20.44 18.85 -14.60
CA ALA A 24 -21.07 17.54 -14.68
C ALA A 24 -20.85 16.79 -13.38
N SER A 25 -21.90 16.09 -12.94
CA SER A 25 -21.86 15.24 -11.76
C SER A 25 -22.66 13.97 -12.06
N THR A 26 -22.13 12.81 -11.69
CA THR A 26 -22.78 11.52 -11.91
C THR A 26 -22.47 10.60 -10.75
N GLU A 27 -23.51 10.07 -10.12
CA GLU A 27 -23.34 9.13 -9.01
C GLU A 27 -22.54 7.90 -9.43
N PRO A 28 -21.60 7.42 -8.60
CA PRO A 28 -20.87 6.19 -8.86
C PRO A 28 -21.86 5.02 -8.98
N LYS A 29 -21.67 4.16 -9.98
CA LYS A 29 -22.46 2.93 -10.07
C LYS A 29 -22.16 2.03 -8.86
N PRO A 30 -23.17 1.35 -8.27
CA PRO A 30 -22.95 0.45 -7.14
C PRO A 30 -21.92 -0.66 -7.44
N ALA A 31 -21.18 -1.06 -6.40
CA ALA A 31 -19.95 -1.87 -6.38
C ALA A 31 -20.02 -3.32 -6.94
N ALA A 32 -21.00 -3.68 -7.79
CA ALA A 32 -21.10 -5.02 -8.40
C ALA A 32 -19.95 -5.33 -9.39
N GLU A 33 -19.17 -4.32 -9.80
CA GLU A 33 -17.97 -4.45 -10.65
C GLU A 33 -16.66 -4.25 -9.86
N GLY A 34 -16.74 -4.10 -8.52
CA GLY A 34 -15.64 -3.64 -7.66
C GLY A 34 -14.33 -4.41 -7.83
N ALA A 35 -14.36 -5.74 -7.79
CA ALA A 35 -13.14 -6.54 -7.89
C ALA A 35 -12.48 -6.46 -9.29
N VAL A 36 -13.26 -6.27 -10.36
CA VAL A 36 -12.70 -6.09 -11.72
C VAL A 36 -12.05 -4.72 -11.84
N VAL A 37 -12.73 -3.68 -11.38
CA VAL A 37 -12.21 -2.30 -11.38
C VAL A 37 -10.95 -2.19 -10.51
N LEU A 38 -10.93 -2.80 -9.32
CA LEU A 38 -9.75 -2.78 -8.45
C LEU A 38 -8.57 -3.55 -9.05
N ARG A 39 -8.81 -4.64 -9.78
CA ARG A 39 -7.73 -5.33 -10.53
C ARG A 39 -7.19 -4.44 -11.65
N GLN A 40 -8.06 -3.76 -12.39
CA GLN A 40 -7.63 -2.78 -13.40
C GLN A 40 -6.84 -1.63 -12.77
N LEU A 41 -7.27 -1.11 -11.61
CA LEU A 41 -6.54 -0.09 -10.85
C LEU A 41 -5.11 -0.54 -10.51
N ALA A 42 -4.95 -1.79 -10.07
CA ALA A 42 -3.63 -2.38 -9.82
C ALA A 42 -2.80 -2.56 -11.09
N ASP A 43 -3.42 -2.94 -12.22
CA ASP A 43 -2.74 -3.04 -13.52
C ASP A 43 -2.27 -1.65 -14.01
N ILE A 44 -3.09 -0.61 -13.84
CA ILE A 44 -2.73 0.79 -14.16
C ILE A 44 -1.56 1.26 -13.31
N ARG A 45 -1.64 1.04 -11.99
CA ARG A 45 -0.54 1.36 -11.06
C ARG A 45 0.76 0.73 -11.51
N ARG A 46 0.73 -0.57 -11.86
CA ARG A 46 1.90 -1.33 -12.30
C ARG A 46 2.49 -0.75 -13.58
N ALA A 47 1.65 -0.47 -14.59
CA ALA A 47 2.09 0.07 -15.87
C ALA A 47 2.75 1.46 -15.72
N VAL A 48 2.14 2.36 -14.94
CA VAL A 48 2.69 3.69 -14.66
C VAL A 48 3.99 3.59 -13.87
N SER A 49 4.05 2.74 -12.84
CA SER A 49 5.24 2.55 -12.00
C SER A 49 6.42 2.00 -12.82
N HIS A 50 6.17 1.00 -13.67
CA HIS A 50 7.19 0.44 -14.55
C HIS A 50 7.75 1.49 -15.51
N THR A 51 6.88 2.31 -16.11
CA THR A 51 7.28 3.39 -17.02
C THR A 51 8.05 4.50 -16.30
N ARG A 52 7.69 4.78 -15.04
CA ARG A 52 8.37 5.78 -14.20
C ARG A 52 9.72 5.28 -13.66
N GLY A 53 9.92 3.96 -13.60
CA GLY A 53 11.11 3.33 -13.01
C GLY A 53 11.14 3.33 -11.49
N ILE A 54 10.01 3.61 -10.82
CA ILE A 54 9.87 3.58 -9.36
C ILE A 54 8.52 2.96 -8.97
N SER A 55 8.42 2.46 -7.74
CA SER A 55 7.11 2.07 -7.20
C SER A 55 6.27 3.32 -6.92
N GLY A 56 5.01 3.32 -7.32
CA GLY A 56 4.09 4.46 -7.13
C GLY A 56 2.85 4.12 -6.33
N ILE A 57 2.15 5.15 -5.88
CA ILE A 57 0.82 5.10 -5.26
C ILE A 57 -0.19 5.69 -6.24
N VAL A 58 -1.40 5.14 -6.25
CA VAL A 58 -2.54 5.72 -6.97
C VAL A 58 -3.55 6.24 -5.96
N CYS A 59 -3.93 7.51 -6.11
CA CYS A 59 -5.14 8.04 -5.50
C CYS A 59 -6.26 8.01 -6.54
N TRP A 60 -7.34 7.30 -6.22
CA TRP A 60 -8.51 7.19 -7.09
C TRP A 60 -9.62 8.12 -6.61
N ASP A 61 -9.99 9.08 -7.45
CA ASP A 61 -11.12 9.97 -7.24
C ASP A 61 -12.32 9.47 -8.04
N ALA A 62 -13.23 8.79 -7.35
CA ALA A 62 -14.52 8.35 -7.84
C ALA A 62 -15.66 9.26 -7.35
N SER A 63 -15.39 10.51 -6.96
CA SER A 63 -16.43 11.46 -6.58
C SER A 63 -17.40 11.71 -7.74
N PRO A 64 -18.66 12.10 -7.46
CA PRO A 64 -19.63 12.38 -8.52
C PRO A 64 -19.13 13.40 -9.55
N GLU A 65 -18.34 14.39 -9.12
CA GLU A 65 -17.74 15.42 -9.98
C GLU A 65 -16.67 14.83 -10.92
N ALA A 66 -15.76 14.01 -10.39
CA ALA A 66 -14.73 13.34 -11.20
C ALA A 66 -15.37 12.35 -12.20
N MET A 67 -16.39 11.61 -11.75
CA MET A 67 -17.18 10.71 -12.59
C MET A 67 -17.92 11.47 -13.69
N GLY A 68 -18.56 12.59 -13.36
CA GLY A 68 -19.25 13.45 -14.32
C GLY A 68 -18.29 13.97 -15.39
N PHE A 69 -17.13 14.48 -14.98
CA PHE A 69 -16.10 14.96 -15.89
C PHE A 69 -15.58 13.85 -16.81
N ALA A 70 -15.22 12.68 -16.25
CA ALA A 70 -14.68 11.56 -17.00
C ALA A 70 -15.65 10.97 -18.04
N ASN A 71 -16.96 11.22 -17.86
CA ASN A 71 -18.01 10.76 -18.76
C ASN A 71 -18.43 11.79 -19.81
N LEU A 72 -17.83 12.98 -19.85
CA LEU A 72 -18.11 13.96 -20.89
C LEU A 72 -17.72 13.41 -22.27
N PRO A 73 -18.58 13.48 -23.30
CA PRO A 73 -18.29 12.93 -24.64
C PRO A 73 -17.03 13.52 -25.30
N ASN A 74 -16.66 14.75 -24.94
CA ASN A 74 -15.50 15.47 -25.43
C ASN A 74 -14.35 15.52 -24.41
N VAL A 75 -14.37 14.71 -23.33
CA VAL A 75 -13.38 14.77 -22.24
C VAL A 75 -11.93 14.66 -22.74
N ALA A 76 -11.69 13.74 -23.68
CA ALA A 76 -10.36 13.53 -24.25
C ALA A 76 -9.81 14.79 -24.96
N ASN A 77 -10.70 15.62 -25.52
CA ASN A 77 -10.32 16.89 -26.13
C ASN A 77 -10.10 17.98 -25.08
N ILE A 78 -11.06 18.22 -24.20
CA ILE A 78 -11.01 19.37 -23.26
C ILE A 78 -9.94 19.18 -22.18
N ALA A 79 -9.74 17.95 -21.71
CA ALA A 79 -8.77 17.63 -20.66
C ALA A 79 -7.32 17.76 -21.13
N THR A 80 -7.07 17.62 -22.44
CA THR A 80 -5.72 17.62 -23.03
C THR A 80 -5.31 18.94 -23.68
N ARG A 81 -6.09 20.02 -23.50
CA ARG A 81 -5.72 21.34 -24.05
C ARG A 81 -4.60 22.04 -23.27
N GLY A 82 -4.33 21.61 -22.05
CA GLY A 82 -3.22 22.11 -21.22
C GLY A 82 -3.63 22.49 -19.79
N PRO A 83 -2.66 22.89 -18.96
CA PRO A 83 -2.82 23.11 -17.54
C PRO A 83 -3.26 24.54 -17.19
N LEU A 84 -3.73 24.71 -15.95
CA LEU A 84 -4.26 25.98 -15.43
C LEU A 84 -3.18 26.90 -14.82
N THR A 85 -2.17 26.33 -14.13
CA THR A 85 -1.18 27.09 -13.36
C THR A 85 0.23 26.54 -13.55
N PRO A 86 1.29 27.30 -13.23
CA PRO A 86 2.65 26.77 -13.22
C PRO A 86 2.84 25.57 -12.28
N ASP A 87 2.22 25.59 -11.10
CA ASP A 87 2.24 24.46 -10.16
C ASP A 87 1.61 23.20 -10.78
N HIS A 88 0.55 23.38 -11.56
CA HIS A 88 -0.08 22.29 -12.30
C HIS A 88 0.94 21.66 -13.27
N VAL A 89 1.61 22.47 -14.10
CA VAL A 89 2.65 21.99 -15.04
C VAL A 89 3.73 21.17 -14.31
N ILE A 90 4.31 21.73 -13.25
CA ILE A 90 5.47 21.15 -12.55
C ILE A 90 5.10 19.84 -11.84
N ARG A 91 3.86 19.72 -11.33
CA ARG A 91 3.42 18.55 -10.56
C ARG A 91 2.79 17.46 -11.40
N THR A 92 2.12 17.80 -12.49
CA THR A 92 1.27 16.84 -13.21
C THR A 92 1.70 16.58 -14.65
N LYS A 93 2.71 17.28 -15.16
CA LYS A 93 3.00 17.41 -16.60
C LYS A 93 1.91 18.17 -17.35
N ARG A 94 2.15 18.43 -18.65
CA ARG A 94 1.29 19.28 -19.49
C ARG A 94 -0.18 18.84 -19.61
N VAL A 95 -0.46 17.53 -19.62
CA VAL A 95 -1.81 16.96 -19.87
C VAL A 95 -1.99 15.64 -19.10
N PRO A 96 -3.24 15.24 -18.79
CA PRO A 96 -3.53 13.90 -18.29
C PRO A 96 -3.32 12.83 -19.35
N MET A 97 -3.15 11.59 -18.91
CA MET A 97 -3.43 10.43 -19.74
C MET A 97 -4.95 10.21 -19.85
N ILE A 98 -5.45 9.89 -21.05
CA ILE A 98 -6.81 9.41 -21.24
C ILE A 98 -6.77 7.89 -21.26
N LEU A 99 -7.48 7.23 -20.35
CA LEU A 99 -7.44 5.79 -20.18
C LEU A 99 -8.67 5.12 -20.82
N ASP A 100 -8.74 5.16 -22.15
CA ASP A 100 -9.81 4.57 -22.97
C ASP A 100 -9.45 3.20 -23.57
N THR A 101 -8.24 2.73 -23.31
CA THR A 101 -7.66 1.48 -23.82
C THR A 101 -7.00 0.67 -22.68
N GLU A 102 -6.40 -0.47 -23.01
CA GLU A 102 -5.68 -1.30 -22.04
C GLU A 102 -4.56 -0.49 -21.36
N PRO A 103 -4.41 -0.57 -20.01
CA PRO A 103 -3.45 0.22 -19.24
C PRO A 103 -2.04 0.35 -19.82
N ASN A 104 -1.43 -0.74 -20.30
CA ASN A 104 -0.06 -0.67 -20.82
C ASN A 104 0.01 0.10 -22.14
N ALA A 105 -1.01 -0.07 -23.00
CA ALA A 105 -1.09 0.64 -24.26
C ALA A 105 -1.29 2.15 -24.04
N ALA A 106 -2.20 2.53 -23.14
CA ALA A 106 -2.46 3.92 -22.78
C ALA A 106 -1.21 4.61 -22.19
N VAL A 107 -0.52 3.94 -21.25
CA VAL A 107 0.71 4.47 -20.65
C VAL A 107 1.84 4.58 -21.67
N SER A 108 1.98 3.61 -22.58
CA SER A 108 2.97 3.69 -23.66
C SER A 108 2.69 4.85 -24.61
N ALA A 109 1.43 5.01 -25.04
CA ALA A 109 1.03 6.09 -25.95
C ALA A 109 1.25 7.47 -25.32
N PHE A 110 0.91 7.65 -24.04
CA PHE A 110 1.24 8.86 -23.29
C PHE A 110 2.74 9.12 -23.27
N GLY A 111 3.54 8.09 -23.03
CA GLY A 111 4.99 8.20 -23.01
C GLY A 111 5.61 8.58 -24.36
N ASP A 112 5.09 8.02 -25.45
CA ASP A 112 5.51 8.36 -26.82
C ASP A 112 5.16 9.82 -27.17
N ASP A 113 3.95 10.25 -26.87
CA ASP A 113 3.53 11.64 -27.06
C ASP A 113 4.37 12.62 -26.22
N TYR A 114 4.67 12.28 -24.97
CA TYR A 114 5.51 13.10 -24.11
C TYR A 114 6.94 13.24 -24.64
N ARG A 115 7.53 12.15 -25.17
CA ARG A 115 8.85 12.18 -25.82
C ARG A 115 8.83 13.01 -27.10
N ALA A 116 7.76 12.92 -27.90
CA ALA A 116 7.59 13.74 -29.09
C ALA A 116 7.44 15.23 -28.74
N TYR A 117 6.70 15.56 -27.68
CA TYR A 117 6.59 16.90 -27.12
C TYR A 117 7.96 17.45 -26.69
N PHE A 118 8.77 16.65 -26.01
CA PHE A 118 10.14 17.02 -25.68
C PHE A 118 10.97 17.28 -26.95
N ALA A 119 10.96 16.37 -27.91
CA ALA A 119 11.76 16.50 -29.14
C ALA A 119 11.41 17.73 -29.99
N ARG A 120 10.15 18.20 -29.97
CA ARG A 120 9.72 19.40 -30.70
C ARG A 120 10.21 20.70 -30.07
N ASN A 121 10.39 20.73 -28.75
CA ASN A 121 10.60 21.97 -27.99
C ASN A 121 12.00 22.08 -27.36
N ALA A 122 12.67 20.96 -27.10
CA ALA A 122 13.93 20.93 -26.36
C ALA A 122 15.10 21.54 -27.15
N SER A 123 15.97 22.26 -26.43
CA SER A 123 17.33 22.58 -26.85
C SER A 123 18.30 21.44 -26.52
N ALA A 124 19.51 21.48 -27.08
CA ALA A 124 20.49 20.39 -26.99
C ALA A 124 21.02 20.12 -25.55
N ASP A 125 20.80 21.03 -24.62
CA ASP A 125 21.28 20.99 -23.23
C ASP A 125 20.25 20.45 -22.22
N LEU A 126 19.00 20.26 -22.64
CA LEU A 126 17.94 19.72 -21.78
C LEU A 126 17.94 18.19 -21.75
N THR A 127 17.62 17.62 -20.58
CA THR A 127 17.37 16.18 -20.43
C THR A 127 15.88 15.95 -20.29
N CYS A 128 15.33 15.01 -21.07
CA CYS A 128 13.93 14.62 -20.97
C CYS A 128 13.61 14.08 -19.57
N LEU A 129 12.54 14.59 -18.96
CA LEU A 129 11.99 14.02 -17.72
C LEU A 129 11.40 12.63 -17.99
N ASP A 130 11.13 11.85 -16.94
CA ASP A 130 10.44 10.57 -17.09
C ASP A 130 9.12 10.76 -17.84
N SER A 131 8.77 9.81 -18.70
CA SER A 131 7.60 9.94 -19.59
C SER A 131 6.32 9.32 -19.00
N ALA A 132 6.28 9.05 -17.70
CA ALA A 132 5.10 8.45 -17.07
C ALA A 132 4.05 9.52 -16.75
N PRO A 133 2.74 9.23 -16.90
CA PRO A 133 1.70 10.17 -16.53
C PRO A 133 1.72 10.45 -15.02
N ARG A 134 1.25 11.62 -14.63
CA ARG A 134 1.04 11.98 -13.21
C ARG A 134 -0.42 11.93 -12.80
N TRP A 135 -1.32 12.09 -13.74
CA TRP A 135 -2.74 11.85 -13.51
C TRP A 135 -3.40 11.35 -14.79
N ALA A 136 -4.59 10.78 -14.65
CA ALA A 136 -5.37 10.28 -15.76
C ALA A 136 -6.85 10.58 -15.57
N VAL A 137 -7.54 10.75 -16.70
CA VAL A 137 -8.99 10.63 -16.78
C VAL A 137 -9.29 9.18 -17.14
N TRP A 138 -10.12 8.53 -16.33
CA TRP A 138 -10.54 7.14 -16.52
C TRP A 138 -12.03 7.12 -16.83
N PRO A 139 -12.42 7.12 -18.13
CA PRO A 139 -13.82 7.10 -18.55
C PRO A 139 -14.63 6.03 -17.81
N GLY A 140 -15.78 6.42 -17.27
CA GLY A 140 -16.64 5.55 -16.48
C GLY A 140 -16.20 5.30 -15.04
N GLN A 141 -14.99 5.74 -14.63
CA GLN A 141 -14.43 5.47 -13.30
C GLN A 141 -13.89 6.71 -12.58
N GLY A 142 -13.82 7.87 -13.24
CA GLY A 142 -13.42 9.15 -12.62
C GLY A 142 -11.99 9.56 -12.95
N ALA A 143 -11.21 9.95 -11.94
CA ALA A 143 -9.84 10.43 -12.12
C ALA A 143 -8.83 9.66 -11.26
N LEU A 144 -7.59 9.57 -11.74
CA LEU A 144 -6.49 8.90 -11.05
C LEU A 144 -5.32 9.87 -10.91
N ALA A 145 -4.64 9.85 -9.76
CA ALA A 145 -3.40 10.57 -9.52
C ALA A 145 -2.27 9.62 -9.12
N PHE A 146 -1.07 9.82 -9.67
CA PHE A 146 0.08 8.92 -9.53
C PHE A 146 1.26 9.63 -8.85
N GLY A 147 1.58 9.23 -7.63
CA GLY A 147 2.69 9.79 -6.84
C GLY A 147 3.72 8.73 -6.43
N ALA A 148 4.93 9.14 -6.03
CA ALA A 148 5.90 8.24 -5.39
C ALA A 148 5.56 7.96 -3.91
N SER A 149 4.58 8.69 -3.36
CA SER A 149 4.05 8.54 -2.00
C SER A 149 2.57 8.92 -1.98
N VAL A 150 1.86 8.54 -0.92
CA VAL A 150 0.45 8.95 -0.71
C VAL A 150 0.34 10.48 -0.69
N LYS A 151 1.29 11.17 -0.05
CA LYS A 151 1.33 12.64 -0.01
C LYS A 151 1.46 13.26 -1.40
N GLU A 152 2.38 12.77 -2.22
CA GLU A 152 2.55 13.30 -3.60
C GLU A 152 1.32 13.00 -4.45
N ALA A 153 0.77 11.79 -4.38
CA ALA A 153 -0.44 11.42 -5.10
C ALA A 153 -1.62 12.31 -4.69
N GLY A 154 -1.77 12.62 -3.39
CA GLY A 154 -2.79 13.53 -2.88
C GLY A 154 -2.64 14.98 -3.38
N ILE A 155 -1.41 15.50 -3.46
CA ILE A 155 -1.15 16.83 -4.05
C ILE A 155 -1.56 16.85 -5.53
N ILE A 156 -1.23 15.80 -6.28
CA ILE A 156 -1.61 15.70 -7.69
C ILE A 156 -3.13 15.56 -7.85
N ALA A 157 -3.79 14.78 -6.98
CA ALA A 157 -5.24 14.63 -6.98
C ALA A 157 -5.96 15.95 -6.71
N ASP A 158 -5.48 16.75 -5.75
CA ASP A 158 -6.04 18.08 -5.44
C ASP A 158 -5.94 19.03 -6.64
N ILE A 159 -4.77 19.06 -7.29
CA ILE A 159 -4.56 19.85 -8.51
C ILE A 159 -5.48 19.39 -9.64
N ALA A 160 -5.61 18.07 -9.84
CA ALA A 160 -6.49 17.49 -10.87
C ALA A 160 -7.97 17.82 -10.59
N GLY A 161 -8.42 17.69 -9.34
CA GLY A 161 -9.79 17.98 -8.89
C GLY A 161 -10.16 19.46 -9.00
N HIS A 162 -9.21 20.37 -8.75
CA HIS A 162 -9.42 21.79 -9.05
C HIS A 162 -9.49 22.05 -10.56
N THR A 163 -8.58 21.44 -11.34
CA THR A 163 -8.50 21.69 -12.79
C THR A 163 -9.72 21.17 -13.53
N LEU A 164 -10.24 19.98 -13.20
CA LEU A 164 -11.44 19.45 -13.86
C LEU A 164 -12.66 20.37 -13.68
N ARG A 165 -12.77 21.07 -12.54
CA ARG A 165 -13.84 22.04 -12.28
C ARG A 165 -13.65 23.31 -13.12
N ALA A 166 -12.41 23.81 -13.19
CA ALA A 166 -12.07 24.98 -13.99
C ALA A 166 -12.31 24.75 -15.49
N ILE A 167 -11.90 23.60 -16.03
CA ILE A 167 -12.12 23.23 -17.43
C ILE A 167 -13.61 23.27 -17.77
N GLN A 168 -14.45 22.62 -16.97
CA GLN A 168 -15.89 22.56 -17.22
C GLN A 168 -16.55 23.93 -17.18
N ARG A 169 -16.24 24.74 -16.16
CA ARG A 169 -16.77 26.10 -16.05
C ARG A 169 -16.34 26.99 -17.22
N ALA A 170 -15.09 26.87 -17.66
CA ALA A 170 -14.60 27.62 -18.81
C ALA A 170 -15.27 27.17 -20.13
N GLU A 171 -15.54 25.88 -20.31
CA GLU A 171 -16.30 25.39 -21.47
C GLU A 171 -17.71 25.99 -21.53
N CYS A 172 -18.35 26.29 -20.39
CA CYS A 172 -19.62 27.02 -20.36
C CYS A 172 -19.50 28.50 -20.78
N LEU A 173 -18.30 29.11 -20.68
CA LEU A 173 -18.07 30.55 -20.78
C LEU A 173 -17.28 30.97 -22.04
N GLY A 174 -17.22 30.08 -23.04
CA GLY A 174 -16.55 30.36 -24.32
C GLY A 174 -15.36 29.47 -24.64
N GLY A 175 -15.03 28.52 -23.76
CA GLY A 175 -14.03 27.48 -24.01
C GLY A 175 -12.80 27.57 -23.11
N TRP A 176 -12.28 26.40 -22.76
CA TRP A 176 -11.01 26.20 -22.09
C TRP A 176 -9.85 26.39 -23.07
N GLN A 177 -8.98 27.35 -22.77
CA GLN A 177 -7.77 27.67 -23.52
C GLN A 177 -6.57 27.80 -22.58
N ALA A 178 -5.57 26.94 -22.76
CA ALA A 178 -4.31 27.01 -22.03
C ALA A 178 -3.28 27.88 -22.77
N LEU A 179 -2.12 28.07 -22.14
CA LEU A 179 -0.96 28.69 -22.79
C LEU A 179 -0.48 27.87 -24.00
N PRO A 180 0.21 28.51 -24.97
CA PRO A 180 0.89 27.80 -26.05
C PRO A 180 1.84 26.69 -25.55
N GLU A 181 1.98 25.61 -26.35
CA GLU A 181 2.82 24.45 -26.00
C GLU A 181 4.25 24.85 -25.59
N LYS A 182 4.83 25.81 -26.30
CA LYS A 182 6.20 26.30 -26.03
C LYS A 182 6.32 26.93 -24.64
N ASP A 183 5.36 27.75 -24.24
CA ASP A 183 5.38 28.44 -22.94
C ASP A 183 5.20 27.44 -21.79
N ILE A 184 4.36 26.41 -21.99
CA ILE A 184 4.21 25.30 -21.04
C ILE A 184 5.52 24.53 -20.91
N PHE A 185 6.21 24.27 -22.02
CA PHE A 185 7.50 23.57 -22.03
C PHE A 185 8.57 24.33 -21.26
N GLU A 186 8.67 25.65 -21.45
CA GLU A 186 9.64 26.49 -20.74
C GLU A 186 9.39 26.49 -19.22
N VAL A 187 8.13 26.39 -18.77
CA VAL A 187 7.79 26.22 -17.34
C VAL A 187 8.19 24.83 -16.82
N GLU A 188 7.88 23.77 -17.58
CA GLU A 188 8.15 22.38 -17.15
C GLU A 188 9.65 22.05 -17.10
N TYR A 189 10.44 22.62 -18.02
CA TYR A 189 11.86 22.34 -18.20
C TYR A 189 12.79 23.44 -17.70
N TRP A 190 12.31 24.37 -16.89
CA TRP A 190 13.14 25.43 -16.32
C TRP A 190 14.36 24.88 -15.55
N ASP A 191 15.44 25.65 -15.51
CA ASP A 191 16.76 25.20 -15.01
C ASP A 191 16.74 24.59 -13.60
N LEU A 192 15.86 25.07 -12.71
CA LEU A 192 15.76 24.55 -11.35
C LEU A 192 15.09 23.18 -11.28
N GLU A 193 14.16 22.82 -12.17
CA GLU A 193 13.65 21.44 -12.26
C GLU A 193 14.76 20.50 -12.74
N GLN A 194 15.56 20.91 -13.73
CA GLN A 194 16.72 20.14 -14.21
C GLN A 194 17.76 19.93 -13.09
N ALA A 195 17.97 20.93 -12.24
CA ALA A 195 18.88 20.84 -11.10
C ALA A 195 18.41 19.85 -10.02
N LYS A 196 17.10 19.63 -9.84
CA LYS A 196 16.56 18.65 -8.86
C LYS A 196 16.89 17.22 -9.24
N LEU A 197 16.91 16.88 -10.54
CA LEU A 197 17.30 15.54 -11.01
C LEU A 197 18.70 15.14 -10.54
N ARG A 198 19.62 16.11 -10.48
CA ARG A 198 21.01 15.90 -10.06
C ARG A 198 21.18 15.76 -8.54
N LYS A 199 20.15 16.12 -7.76
CA LYS A 199 20.18 16.17 -6.29
C LYS A 199 19.27 15.15 -5.60
N ALA A 200 18.51 14.35 -6.35
CA ALA A 200 17.63 13.36 -5.77
C ALA A 200 18.46 12.34 -4.94
N GLY A 201 18.17 12.26 -3.64
CA GLY A 201 18.74 11.23 -2.77
C GLY A 201 18.15 9.86 -3.07
N ASN A 202 18.75 8.81 -2.51
CA ASN A 202 18.18 7.46 -2.63
C ASN A 202 16.80 7.43 -1.94
N PRO A 203 15.75 6.93 -2.62
CA PRO A 203 14.45 6.76 -1.99
C PRO A 203 14.54 5.76 -0.84
N ALA A 204 13.63 5.88 0.12
CA ALA A 204 13.50 4.88 1.18
C ALA A 204 13.19 3.50 0.58
N THR A 205 13.60 2.43 1.27
CA THR A 205 13.55 1.04 0.77
C THR A 205 12.19 0.64 0.21
N PHE A 206 11.10 1.09 0.85
CA PHE A 206 9.73 0.74 0.49
C PHE A 206 8.94 1.95 -0.03
N ALA A 207 9.63 3.01 -0.48
CA ALA A 207 8.96 4.18 -1.07
C ALA A 207 8.01 3.75 -2.20
N GLY A 208 6.73 4.11 -2.06
CA GLY A 208 5.69 3.80 -3.04
C GLY A 208 5.23 2.33 -3.06
N LYS A 209 5.71 1.49 -2.14
CA LYS A 209 5.20 0.13 -1.93
C LYS A 209 3.95 0.15 -1.05
N ILE A 210 3.10 -0.85 -1.22
CA ILE A 210 1.84 -0.99 -0.48
C ILE A 210 1.86 -2.28 0.33
N ALA A 211 1.63 -2.18 1.64
CA ALA A 211 1.69 -3.29 2.57
C ALA A 211 0.37 -3.50 3.32
N LEU A 212 0.07 -4.77 3.59
CA LEU A 212 -1.00 -5.22 4.48
C LEU A 212 -0.38 -6.01 5.64
N VAL A 213 -0.67 -5.62 6.87
CA VAL A 213 -0.13 -6.27 8.08
C VAL A 213 -1.28 -6.69 8.98
N THR A 214 -1.33 -7.98 9.37
CA THR A 214 -2.39 -8.49 10.27
C THR A 214 -1.91 -8.65 11.71
N GLY A 215 -2.82 -8.50 12.68
CA GLY A 215 -2.46 -8.52 14.11
C GLY A 215 -1.64 -7.29 14.50
N ALA A 216 -1.99 -6.13 13.95
CA ALA A 216 -1.18 -4.92 13.99
C ALA A 216 -1.42 -4.01 15.20
N ALA A 217 -2.40 -4.29 16.07
CA ALA A 217 -2.68 -3.44 17.24
C ALA A 217 -1.60 -3.52 18.33
N SER A 218 -0.77 -4.56 18.31
CA SER A 218 0.30 -4.75 19.31
C SER A 218 1.46 -5.62 18.80
N GLY A 219 2.54 -5.67 19.60
CA GLY A 219 3.65 -6.61 19.41
C GLY A 219 4.31 -6.57 18.03
N ILE A 220 4.61 -7.75 17.50
CA ILE A 220 5.31 -7.94 16.21
C ILE A 220 4.54 -7.27 15.06
N GLY A 221 3.21 -7.43 14.99
CA GLY A 221 2.43 -6.85 13.90
C GLY A 221 2.48 -5.33 13.90
N ARG A 222 2.35 -4.69 15.07
CA ARG A 222 2.54 -3.23 15.22
C ARG A 222 3.92 -2.80 14.74
N ALA A 223 4.96 -3.46 15.25
CA ALA A 223 6.34 -3.14 14.88
C ALA A 223 6.59 -3.30 13.37
N CYS A 224 6.02 -4.33 12.73
CA CYS A 224 6.07 -4.51 11.27
C CYS A 224 5.39 -3.36 10.52
N ALA A 225 4.18 -2.97 10.94
CA ALA A 225 3.44 -1.87 10.31
C ALA A 225 4.20 -0.54 10.41
N GLU A 226 4.69 -0.20 11.60
CA GLU A 226 5.48 1.02 11.85
C GLU A 226 6.81 1.00 11.10
N THR A 227 7.51 -0.14 11.04
CA THR A 227 8.81 -0.24 10.35
C THR A 227 8.67 -0.13 8.83
N LEU A 228 7.63 -0.74 8.24
CA LEU A 228 7.33 -0.60 6.81
C LEU A 228 6.97 0.84 6.46
N HIS A 229 6.12 1.48 7.27
CA HIS A 229 5.73 2.89 7.11
C HIS A 229 6.93 3.84 7.24
N ALA A 230 7.78 3.65 8.25
CA ALA A 230 9.00 4.44 8.44
C ALA A 230 9.99 4.32 7.26
N GLN A 231 9.92 3.21 6.52
CA GLN A 231 10.71 2.98 5.31
C GLN A 231 9.98 3.37 4.00
N GLY A 232 8.85 4.08 4.11
CA GLY A 232 8.16 4.74 3.00
C GLY A 232 7.00 3.94 2.37
N ALA A 233 6.61 2.81 2.95
CA ALA A 233 5.45 2.06 2.48
C ALA A 233 4.13 2.75 2.89
N ALA A 234 3.11 2.64 2.05
CA ALA A 234 1.72 2.82 2.47
C ALA A 234 1.22 1.53 3.12
N VAL A 235 0.64 1.60 4.31
CA VAL A 235 0.31 0.43 5.13
C VAL A 235 -1.16 0.43 5.55
N LEU A 236 -1.85 -0.68 5.30
CA LEU A 236 -3.11 -0.99 5.99
C LEU A 236 -2.82 -1.99 7.13
N ALA A 237 -3.11 -1.57 8.36
CA ALA A 237 -2.85 -2.32 9.59
C ALA A 237 -4.17 -2.94 10.10
N LEU A 238 -4.28 -4.27 10.00
CA LEU A 238 -5.49 -5.02 10.39
C LEU A 238 -5.36 -5.58 11.80
N ASP A 239 -6.42 -5.44 12.60
CA ASP A 239 -6.57 -6.16 13.86
C ASP A 239 -8.04 -6.34 14.23
N ILE A 240 -8.35 -7.32 15.09
CA ILE A 240 -9.69 -7.47 15.66
C ILE A 240 -9.95 -6.42 16.74
N ASP A 241 -8.89 -5.94 17.40
CA ASP A 241 -8.97 -4.87 18.39
C ASP A 241 -9.34 -3.54 17.71
N PRO A 242 -10.49 -2.93 18.04
CA PRO A 242 -10.91 -1.66 17.44
C PRO A 242 -9.94 -0.50 17.69
N ALA A 243 -9.05 -0.61 18.70
CA ALA A 243 -8.02 0.39 18.96
C ALA A 243 -7.07 0.60 17.77
N VAL A 244 -6.92 -0.39 16.88
CA VAL A 244 -6.07 -0.26 15.69
C VAL A 244 -6.46 0.96 14.84
N VAL A 245 -7.75 1.27 14.74
CA VAL A 245 -8.29 2.39 13.95
C VAL A 245 -7.85 3.75 14.51
N THR A 246 -7.74 3.87 15.83
CA THR A 246 -7.31 5.12 16.48
C THR A 246 -5.80 5.20 16.68
N GLN A 247 -5.11 4.05 16.74
CA GLN A 247 -3.65 3.98 16.79
C GLN A 247 -3.02 4.46 15.47
N PHE A 248 -3.63 4.14 14.33
CA PHE A 248 -3.09 4.43 13.00
C PHE A 248 -4.06 5.27 12.17
N THR A 249 -3.80 6.58 12.14
CA THR A 249 -4.67 7.59 11.50
C THR A 249 -3.96 8.41 10.42
N ALA A 250 -2.72 8.07 10.09
CA ALA A 250 -1.98 8.74 9.04
C ALA A 250 -2.57 8.38 7.66
N ALA A 251 -2.36 9.24 6.66
CA ALA A 251 -2.86 8.99 5.31
C ALA A 251 -2.25 7.72 4.67
N ASP A 252 -1.02 7.37 5.08
CA ASP A 252 -0.22 6.25 4.59
C ASP A 252 0.04 5.15 5.64
N LEU A 253 -0.55 5.25 6.83
CA LEU A 253 -0.60 4.18 7.84
C LEU A 253 -1.97 4.21 8.51
N VAL A 254 -2.86 3.34 8.01
CA VAL A 254 -4.28 3.34 8.33
C VAL A 254 -4.64 2.06 9.08
N GLY A 255 -5.25 2.22 10.24
CA GLY A 255 -5.78 1.10 11.02
C GLY A 255 -7.16 0.68 10.53
N TRP A 256 -7.41 -0.62 10.48
CA TRP A 256 -8.68 -1.19 10.02
C TRP A 256 -9.08 -2.39 10.88
N GLN A 257 -10.27 -2.30 11.48
CA GLN A 257 -10.78 -3.40 12.28
C GLN A 257 -11.21 -4.57 11.38
N CYS A 258 -10.63 -5.76 11.59
CA CYS A 258 -10.93 -6.96 10.85
C CYS A 258 -10.71 -8.20 11.71
N ASP A 259 -11.72 -9.05 11.85
CA ASP A 259 -11.53 -10.42 12.29
C ASP A 259 -11.00 -11.24 11.11
N VAL A 260 -9.79 -11.78 11.23
CA VAL A 260 -9.15 -12.57 10.16
C VAL A 260 -9.84 -13.92 9.93
N THR A 261 -10.75 -14.34 10.80
CA THR A 261 -11.56 -15.55 10.60
C THR A 261 -12.82 -15.30 9.77
N ASP A 262 -13.14 -14.04 9.47
CA ASP A 262 -14.21 -13.64 8.56
C ASP A 262 -13.64 -13.32 7.18
N VAL A 263 -13.85 -14.24 6.23
CA VAL A 263 -13.36 -14.12 4.85
C VAL A 263 -13.96 -12.91 4.12
N GLN A 264 -15.20 -12.53 4.43
CA GLN A 264 -15.83 -11.36 3.80
C GLN A 264 -15.17 -10.08 4.32
N ALA A 265 -14.92 -10.00 5.63
CA ALA A 265 -14.20 -8.88 6.23
C ALA A 265 -12.77 -8.76 5.67
N LEU A 266 -12.06 -9.89 5.49
CA LEU A 266 -10.75 -9.92 4.84
C LEU A 266 -10.80 -9.38 3.40
N GLN A 267 -11.76 -9.85 2.60
CA GLN A 267 -11.90 -9.39 1.22
C GLN A 267 -12.16 -7.87 1.16
N VAL A 268 -13.02 -7.36 2.05
CA VAL A 268 -13.29 -5.92 2.15
C VAL A 268 -12.03 -5.13 2.53
N ALA A 269 -11.25 -5.62 3.50
CA ALA A 269 -10.01 -4.97 3.91
C ALA A 269 -8.94 -4.95 2.80
N VAL A 270 -8.80 -6.04 2.05
CA VAL A 270 -7.90 -6.11 0.90
C VAL A 270 -8.37 -5.15 -0.21
N ASP A 271 -9.66 -5.16 -0.53
CA ASP A 271 -10.24 -4.26 -1.54
C ASP A 271 -10.07 -2.78 -1.14
N GLU A 272 -10.18 -2.47 0.15
CA GLU A 272 -9.91 -1.13 0.67
C GLU A 272 -8.45 -0.72 0.55
N THR A 273 -7.51 -1.65 0.78
CA THR A 273 -6.08 -1.41 0.54
C THR A 273 -5.84 -0.97 -0.90
N VAL A 274 -6.43 -1.70 -1.85
CA VAL A 274 -6.30 -1.42 -3.28
C VAL A 274 -7.01 -0.12 -3.66
N ARG A 275 -8.19 0.15 -3.11
CA ARG A 275 -8.94 1.39 -3.36
C ARG A 275 -8.17 2.62 -2.91
N ARG A 276 -7.53 2.55 -1.73
CA ARG A 276 -6.79 3.68 -1.13
C ARG A 276 -5.45 3.96 -1.81
N PHE A 277 -4.72 2.91 -2.16
CA PHE A 277 -3.31 3.04 -2.55
C PHE A 277 -3.03 2.58 -3.99
N GLY A 278 -3.98 1.89 -4.62
CA GLY A 278 -3.92 1.44 -6.00
C GLY A 278 -3.37 0.02 -6.20
N GLY A 279 -3.10 -0.76 -5.16
CA GLY A 279 -2.56 -2.12 -5.30
C GLY A 279 -2.14 -2.77 -3.99
N LEU A 280 -1.35 -3.85 -4.08
CA LEU A 280 -0.78 -4.57 -2.94
C LEU A 280 0.55 -5.21 -3.34
N ASP A 281 1.61 -4.96 -2.57
CA ASP A 281 2.95 -5.51 -2.85
C ASP A 281 3.44 -6.42 -1.71
N ILE A 282 3.15 -6.07 -0.45
CA ILE A 282 3.69 -6.75 0.71
C ILE A 282 2.55 -7.24 1.61
N VAL A 283 2.61 -8.50 2.04
CA VAL A 283 1.72 -9.04 3.07
C VAL A 283 2.56 -9.57 4.22
N VAL A 284 2.40 -9.00 5.41
CA VAL A 284 2.91 -9.57 6.66
C VAL A 284 1.75 -10.27 7.36
N SER A 285 1.68 -11.58 7.18
CA SER A 285 0.63 -12.41 7.74
C SER A 285 1.03 -12.85 9.15
N ASN A 286 0.67 -12.02 10.14
CA ASN A 286 1.15 -12.12 11.52
C ASN A 286 0.07 -12.50 12.53
N ALA A 287 -1.20 -12.14 12.31
CA ALA A 287 -2.29 -12.42 13.23
C ALA A 287 -2.27 -13.86 13.75
N GLY A 288 -2.47 -14.04 15.04
CA GLY A 288 -2.39 -15.33 15.69
C GLY A 288 -2.70 -15.23 17.17
N SER A 289 -3.03 -16.37 17.77
CA SER A 289 -3.29 -16.46 19.20
C SER A 289 -2.67 -17.73 19.77
N PHE A 290 -2.11 -17.63 20.98
CA PHE A 290 -1.61 -18.78 21.71
C PHE A 290 -2.65 -19.17 22.77
N PRO A 291 -3.39 -20.27 22.60
CA PRO A 291 -4.37 -20.71 23.59
C PRO A 291 -3.68 -21.18 24.88
N SER A 292 -4.45 -21.29 25.97
CA SER A 292 -3.99 -21.90 27.21
C SER A 292 -3.41 -23.30 26.96
N ASN A 293 -2.35 -23.65 27.69
CA ASN A 293 -1.73 -24.97 27.59
C ASN A 293 -2.75 -26.06 27.96
N SER A 294 -2.89 -27.08 27.10
CA SER A 294 -3.71 -28.27 27.39
C SER A 294 -3.04 -29.53 26.85
N ARG A 295 -3.00 -30.60 27.67
CA ARG A 295 -2.48 -31.90 27.25
C ARG A 295 -3.42 -32.53 26.21
N ILE A 296 -2.91 -33.48 25.44
CA ILE A 296 -3.68 -34.08 24.33
C ILE A 296 -4.94 -34.80 24.84
N ASP A 297 -4.84 -35.48 25.97
CA ASP A 297 -5.93 -36.19 26.63
C ASP A 297 -6.98 -35.27 27.27
N GLU A 298 -6.66 -33.99 27.43
CA GLU A 298 -7.51 -32.96 28.05
C GLU A 298 -7.91 -31.87 27.03
N MET A 299 -7.58 -32.06 25.74
CA MET A 299 -7.77 -31.04 24.72
C MET A 299 -9.25 -30.89 24.38
N ASP A 300 -9.78 -29.70 24.66
CA ASP A 300 -11.11 -29.31 24.24
C ASP A 300 -11.15 -29.10 22.71
N SER A 301 -12.15 -29.69 22.04
CA SER A 301 -12.26 -29.64 20.58
C SER A 301 -12.47 -28.22 20.07
N THR A 302 -13.17 -27.37 20.81
CA THR A 302 -13.43 -25.98 20.40
C THR A 302 -12.16 -25.13 20.49
N VAL A 303 -11.32 -25.37 21.50
CA VAL A 303 -9.99 -24.73 21.61
C VAL A 303 -9.08 -25.17 20.45
N TRP A 304 -9.09 -26.46 20.13
CA TRP A 304 -8.35 -27.01 18.99
C TRP A 304 -8.78 -26.39 17.66
N GLU A 305 -10.08 -26.42 17.36
CA GLU A 305 -10.68 -25.88 16.14
C GLU A 305 -10.41 -24.38 16.00
N ARG A 306 -10.61 -23.61 17.08
CA ARG A 306 -10.33 -22.17 17.08
C ARG A 306 -8.85 -21.88 16.83
N SER A 307 -7.94 -22.66 17.39
CA SER A 307 -6.50 -22.51 17.14
C SER A 307 -6.16 -22.76 15.68
N LEU A 308 -6.72 -23.80 15.05
CA LEU A 308 -6.53 -24.06 13.62
C LEU A 308 -7.15 -22.95 12.76
N GLN A 309 -8.36 -22.50 13.10
CA GLN A 309 -9.04 -21.44 12.36
C GLN A 309 -8.23 -20.14 12.36
N ILE A 310 -7.75 -19.72 13.53
CA ILE A 310 -7.00 -18.46 13.69
C ILE A 310 -5.56 -18.59 13.16
N ASN A 311 -4.82 -19.64 13.53
CA ASN A 311 -3.37 -19.72 13.28
C ASN A 311 -3.00 -20.45 11.98
N LEU A 312 -3.97 -21.00 11.24
CA LEU A 312 -3.75 -21.67 9.95
C LEU A 312 -4.76 -21.23 8.89
N SER A 313 -6.05 -21.49 9.06
CA SER A 313 -7.04 -21.27 8.00
C SER A 313 -7.18 -19.79 7.61
N SER A 314 -7.14 -18.88 8.59
CA SER A 314 -7.20 -17.43 8.32
C SER A 314 -6.07 -16.94 7.42
N HIS A 315 -4.88 -17.53 7.53
CA HIS A 315 -3.70 -17.15 6.75
C HIS A 315 -3.80 -17.63 5.30
N GLU A 316 -4.40 -18.80 5.07
CA GLU A 316 -4.74 -19.30 3.75
C GLU A 316 -5.79 -18.40 3.07
N GLN A 317 -6.86 -18.09 3.79
CA GLN A 317 -7.94 -17.22 3.31
C GLN A 317 -7.45 -15.81 3.00
N LEU A 318 -6.62 -15.22 3.88
CA LEU A 318 -5.97 -13.95 3.62
C LEU A 318 -5.14 -14.00 2.33
N LEU A 319 -4.31 -15.05 2.17
CA LEU A 319 -3.48 -15.21 0.98
C LEU A 319 -4.36 -15.32 -0.28
N GLN A 320 -5.45 -16.08 -0.22
CA GLN A 320 -6.41 -16.20 -1.31
C GLN A 320 -6.99 -14.84 -1.74
N CYS A 321 -7.42 -14.01 -0.79
CA CYS A 321 -7.90 -12.65 -1.06
C CYS A 321 -6.81 -11.74 -1.66
N CYS A 322 -5.54 -11.92 -1.26
CA CYS A 322 -4.42 -11.07 -1.67
C CYS A 322 -3.82 -11.44 -3.03
N ILE A 323 -3.82 -12.72 -3.43
CA ILE A 323 -3.16 -13.22 -4.66
C ILE A 323 -3.53 -12.39 -5.91
N PRO A 324 -4.80 -12.08 -6.20
CA PRO A 324 -5.17 -11.32 -7.41
C PRO A 324 -4.49 -9.96 -7.52
N TYR A 325 -4.14 -9.33 -6.39
CA TYR A 325 -3.49 -8.04 -6.33
C TYR A 325 -1.98 -8.16 -6.21
N LEU A 326 -1.46 -9.18 -5.50
CA LEU A 326 -0.03 -9.49 -5.45
C LEU A 326 0.54 -9.83 -6.83
N GLU A 327 -0.20 -10.53 -7.68
CA GLU A 327 0.18 -10.80 -9.08
C GLU A 327 0.42 -9.52 -9.91
N ARG A 328 -0.20 -8.42 -9.48
CA ARG A 328 -0.14 -7.08 -10.08
C ARG A 328 0.74 -6.14 -9.27
N GLY A 329 1.27 -6.61 -8.15
CA GLY A 329 2.19 -5.87 -7.29
C GLY A 329 3.54 -5.66 -7.94
N ILE A 330 4.32 -4.78 -7.31
CA ILE A 330 5.68 -4.45 -7.70
C ILE A 330 6.61 -5.15 -6.70
N ASP A 331 7.43 -6.09 -7.19
CA ASP A 331 8.28 -6.96 -6.38
C ASP A 331 7.54 -7.67 -5.22
N PRO A 332 6.40 -8.34 -5.49
CA PRO A 332 5.48 -8.79 -4.47
C PRO A 332 6.09 -9.81 -3.50
N ALA A 333 5.78 -9.68 -2.21
CA ALA A 333 6.32 -10.51 -1.14
C ALA A 333 5.31 -10.79 -0.02
N VAL A 334 5.32 -12.03 0.46
CA VAL A 334 4.53 -12.49 1.61
C VAL A 334 5.49 -13.00 2.68
N VAL A 335 5.29 -12.55 3.91
CA VAL A 335 6.02 -13.02 5.08
C VAL A 335 5.02 -13.60 6.09
N PHE A 336 5.12 -14.90 6.36
CA PHE A 336 4.32 -15.56 7.39
C PHE A 336 5.05 -15.54 8.74
N MET A 337 4.35 -15.15 9.80
CA MET A 337 4.85 -15.35 11.17
C MET A 337 4.43 -16.74 11.66
N ALA A 338 5.39 -17.67 11.61
CA ALA A 338 5.25 -18.98 12.22
C ALA A 338 5.66 -18.91 13.70
N SER A 339 6.44 -19.87 14.19
CA SER A 339 6.89 -19.92 15.57
C SER A 339 8.05 -20.89 15.72
N LYS A 340 8.87 -20.69 16.75
CA LYS A 340 9.79 -21.68 17.28
C LYS A 340 9.12 -23.02 17.63
N ASN A 341 7.82 -23.03 17.94
CA ASN A 341 7.09 -24.28 18.22
C ASN A 341 7.07 -25.29 17.05
N VAL A 342 7.40 -24.86 15.83
CA VAL A 342 7.52 -25.76 14.68
C VAL A 342 8.71 -26.69 14.83
N THR A 343 9.87 -26.16 15.23
CA THR A 343 11.12 -26.93 15.37
C THR A 343 11.30 -27.47 16.80
N ALA A 344 10.84 -26.73 17.81
CA ALA A 344 11.01 -27.07 19.22
C ALA A 344 9.72 -26.92 20.04
N PRO A 345 8.69 -27.77 19.80
CA PRO A 345 7.42 -27.71 20.51
C PRO A 345 7.55 -28.06 22.00
N GLY A 346 6.60 -27.60 22.81
CA GLY A 346 6.48 -27.93 24.23
C GLY A 346 5.23 -28.75 24.57
N PRO A 347 5.23 -29.52 25.69
CA PRO A 347 4.01 -30.14 26.21
C PRO A 347 2.91 -29.10 26.44
N GLY A 348 1.67 -29.45 26.09
CA GLY A 348 0.52 -28.57 26.24
C GLY A 348 0.24 -27.62 25.06
N ALA A 349 1.14 -27.55 24.09
CA ALA A 349 1.04 -26.60 22.96
C ALA A 349 0.48 -27.24 21.67
N ALA A 350 -0.16 -28.40 21.74
CA ALA A 350 -0.49 -29.20 20.55
C ALA A 350 -1.30 -28.42 19.50
N ALA A 351 -2.38 -27.75 19.91
CA ALA A 351 -3.25 -26.99 19.02
C ALA A 351 -2.52 -25.86 18.28
N TYR A 352 -1.60 -25.17 18.96
CA TYR A 352 -0.83 -24.07 18.38
C TYR A 352 0.32 -24.58 17.51
N SER A 353 1.09 -25.55 18.01
CA SER A 353 2.23 -26.12 17.31
C SER A 353 1.82 -26.80 16.00
N VAL A 354 0.70 -27.55 16.01
CA VAL A 354 0.16 -28.16 14.78
C VAL A 354 -0.32 -27.10 13.80
N ALA A 355 -1.02 -26.06 14.26
CA ALA A 355 -1.44 -24.97 13.39
C ALA A 355 -0.23 -24.25 12.74
N LYS A 356 0.80 -23.90 13.52
CA LYS A 356 2.01 -23.23 13.01
C LYS A 356 2.88 -24.14 12.12
N ALA A 357 2.90 -25.44 12.39
CA ALA A 357 3.53 -26.41 11.47
C ALA A 357 2.77 -26.49 10.14
N GLY A 358 1.43 -26.53 10.20
CA GLY A 358 0.56 -26.44 9.03
C GLY A 358 0.77 -25.15 8.25
N LEU A 359 0.89 -24.00 8.94
CA LEU A 359 1.14 -22.69 8.33
C LEU A 359 2.49 -22.67 7.61
N THR A 360 3.51 -23.27 8.22
CA THR A 360 4.85 -23.39 7.62
C THR A 360 4.80 -24.25 6.35
N GLN A 361 4.05 -25.35 6.37
CA GLN A 361 3.87 -26.18 5.18
C GLN A 361 3.05 -25.47 4.10
N LEU A 362 1.99 -24.74 4.47
CA LEU A 362 1.22 -23.89 3.56
C LEU A 362 2.13 -22.86 2.88
N ALA A 363 2.99 -22.17 3.64
CA ALA A 363 3.92 -21.20 3.09
C ALA A 363 4.88 -21.80 2.05
N ARG A 364 5.33 -23.06 2.26
CA ARG A 364 6.16 -23.77 1.28
C ARG A 364 5.40 -24.08 -0.01
N VAL A 365 4.14 -24.52 0.10
CA VAL A 365 3.28 -24.74 -1.07
C VAL A 365 3.04 -23.42 -1.80
N ALA A 366 2.71 -22.35 -1.08
CA ALA A 366 2.52 -21.02 -1.65
C ALA A 366 3.80 -20.51 -2.36
N ALA A 367 4.99 -20.75 -1.81
CA ALA A 367 6.25 -20.40 -2.48
C ALA A 367 6.42 -21.12 -3.83
N LEU A 368 5.99 -22.37 -3.94
CA LEU A 368 6.03 -23.16 -5.18
C LEU A 368 4.99 -22.68 -6.19
N GLU A 369 3.76 -22.40 -5.75
CA GLU A 369 2.65 -22.01 -6.62
C GLU A 369 2.75 -20.55 -7.10
N LEU A 370 3.23 -19.66 -6.24
CA LEU A 370 3.29 -18.22 -6.50
C LEU A 370 4.65 -17.76 -7.05
N GLY A 371 5.69 -18.58 -6.91
CA GLY A 371 7.03 -18.33 -7.47
C GLY A 371 7.03 -18.06 -8.98
N PRO A 372 6.35 -18.87 -9.82
CA PRO A 372 6.21 -18.60 -11.26
C PRO A 372 5.53 -17.27 -11.60
N LYS A 373 4.78 -16.70 -10.65
CA LYS A 373 4.11 -15.40 -10.77
C LYS A 373 4.97 -14.24 -10.23
N GLY A 374 6.19 -14.53 -9.78
CA GLY A 374 7.13 -13.55 -9.23
C GLY A 374 6.87 -13.16 -7.78
N ILE A 375 5.94 -13.82 -7.07
CA ILE A 375 5.61 -13.53 -5.68
C ILE A 375 6.51 -14.38 -4.77
N ARG A 376 7.26 -13.71 -3.90
CA ARG A 376 8.13 -14.37 -2.92
C ARG A 376 7.35 -14.69 -1.65
N VAL A 377 7.56 -15.86 -1.07
CA VAL A 377 6.89 -16.27 0.18
C VAL A 377 7.95 -16.79 1.14
N ASN A 378 8.15 -16.14 2.28
CA ASN A 378 9.14 -16.54 3.29
C ASN A 378 8.48 -16.60 4.68
N VAL A 379 9.16 -17.25 5.64
CA VAL A 379 8.63 -17.55 6.97
C VAL A 379 9.62 -17.13 8.04
N LEU A 380 9.11 -16.47 9.08
CA LEU A 380 9.87 -16.24 10.31
C LEU A 380 9.41 -17.15 11.43
N HIS A 381 10.35 -17.59 12.27
CA HIS A 381 10.09 -18.38 13.47
C HIS A 381 10.59 -17.62 14.71
N PRO A 382 9.84 -16.62 15.22
CA PRO A 382 10.19 -15.95 16.46
C PRO A 382 10.10 -16.88 17.67
N ASP A 383 10.96 -16.64 18.66
CA ASP A 383 10.90 -17.21 20.00
C ASP A 383 11.02 -16.09 21.03
N ALA A 384 10.39 -16.27 22.20
CA ALA A 384 10.67 -15.44 23.37
C ALA A 384 10.60 -13.92 23.13
N VAL A 385 9.59 -13.46 22.38
CA VAL A 385 9.31 -12.03 22.15
C VAL A 385 8.37 -11.52 23.23
N PHE A 386 8.92 -10.76 24.17
CA PHE A 386 8.22 -10.43 25.42
C PHE A 386 7.53 -9.05 25.45
N ASP A 387 7.76 -8.21 24.45
CA ASP A 387 7.11 -6.89 24.30
C ASP A 387 5.75 -6.98 23.58
N THR A 388 5.00 -8.05 23.85
CA THR A 388 3.65 -8.29 23.31
C THR A 388 2.61 -8.30 24.43
N ALA A 389 1.35 -8.02 24.11
CA ALA A 389 0.27 -7.89 25.09
C ALA A 389 0.01 -9.15 25.95
N ILE A 390 0.57 -10.30 25.55
CA ILE A 390 0.44 -11.59 26.24
C ILE A 390 1.35 -11.68 27.47
N TRP A 391 2.44 -10.89 27.53
CA TRP A 391 3.45 -10.98 28.59
C TRP A 391 3.31 -9.84 29.62
N THR A 392 2.49 -10.07 30.64
CA THR A 392 2.48 -9.20 31.82
C THR A 392 3.66 -9.50 32.73
N ASP A 393 4.01 -8.55 33.59
CA ASP A 393 5.07 -8.74 34.60
C ASP A 393 4.81 -9.98 35.46
N GLU A 394 3.55 -10.20 35.87
CA GLU A 394 3.15 -11.38 36.64
C GLU A 394 3.36 -12.70 35.88
N VAL A 395 3.04 -12.74 34.57
CA VAL A 395 3.27 -13.92 33.74
C VAL A 395 4.76 -14.21 33.60
N LEU A 396 5.57 -13.17 33.39
CA LEU A 396 7.03 -13.28 33.27
C LEU A 396 7.65 -13.80 34.57
N GLU A 397 7.27 -13.23 35.72
CA GLU A 397 7.75 -13.67 37.03
C GLU A 397 7.39 -15.13 37.32
N ASN A 398 6.15 -15.53 37.04
CA ASN A 398 5.70 -16.91 37.26
C ASN A 398 6.46 -17.91 36.36
N ARG A 399 6.71 -17.55 35.10
CA ARG A 399 7.48 -18.39 34.17
C ARG A 399 8.95 -18.46 34.56
N ALA A 400 9.57 -17.34 34.91
CA ALA A 400 10.96 -17.30 35.35
C ALA A 400 11.14 -18.16 36.61
N ARG A 401 10.24 -18.04 37.59
CA ARG A 401 10.23 -18.84 38.83
C ARG A 401 10.08 -20.34 38.54
N HIS A 402 9.22 -20.72 37.59
CA HIS A 402 9.08 -22.12 37.17
C HIS A 402 10.38 -22.74 36.66
N TYR A 403 11.23 -21.93 36.00
CA TYR A 403 12.55 -22.37 35.52
C TYR A 403 13.69 -22.13 36.54
N GLY A 404 13.38 -21.65 37.75
CA GLY A 404 14.39 -21.32 38.77
C GLY A 404 15.31 -20.17 38.36
N MET A 405 14.79 -19.23 37.57
CA MET A 405 15.54 -18.11 36.99
C MET A 405 14.95 -16.76 37.45
N SER A 406 15.76 -15.71 37.39
CA SER A 406 15.26 -14.34 37.37
C SER A 406 14.54 -14.05 36.03
N VAL A 407 13.70 -13.00 36.01
CA VAL A 407 13.03 -12.58 34.77
C VAL A 407 14.06 -12.25 33.69
N GLN A 408 15.18 -11.62 34.03
CA GLN A 408 16.21 -11.26 33.05
C GLN A 408 16.91 -12.49 32.47
N GLU A 409 17.26 -13.47 33.30
CA GLU A 409 17.82 -14.74 32.84
C GLU A 409 16.83 -15.51 31.97
N TYR A 410 15.54 -15.47 32.30
CA TYR A 410 14.49 -16.06 31.48
C TYR A 410 14.36 -15.37 30.12
N LYS A 411 14.38 -14.03 30.09
CA LYS A 411 14.28 -13.24 28.85
C LYS A 411 15.47 -13.44 27.91
N THR A 412 16.63 -13.76 28.47
CA THR A 412 17.89 -13.99 27.74
C THR A 412 18.28 -15.47 27.68
N LYS A 413 17.32 -16.37 27.86
CA LYS A 413 17.52 -17.84 27.82
C LYS A 413 17.68 -18.37 26.39
N ASN A 414 18.65 -17.83 25.68
CA ASN A 414 19.13 -18.28 24.38
C ASN A 414 20.67 -18.33 24.39
N LEU A 415 21.28 -18.77 23.29
CA LEU A 415 22.73 -18.96 23.18
C LEU A 415 23.48 -17.63 23.17
N LEU A 416 22.92 -16.60 22.55
CA LEU A 416 23.53 -15.27 22.46
C LEU A 416 23.38 -14.43 23.74
N LYS A 417 22.53 -14.83 24.68
CA LYS A 417 22.23 -14.09 25.93
C LYS A 417 21.67 -12.69 25.68
N VAL A 418 20.83 -12.56 24.64
CA VAL A 418 20.18 -11.29 24.27
C VAL A 418 18.67 -11.39 24.41
N GLU A 419 18.00 -10.25 24.61
CA GLU A 419 16.55 -10.18 24.46
C GLU A 419 16.18 -10.09 22.98
N ILE A 420 15.01 -10.61 22.62
CA ILE A 420 14.46 -10.51 21.27
C ILE A 420 13.19 -9.67 21.39
N SER A 421 13.15 -8.57 20.64
CA SER A 421 12.02 -7.64 20.62
C SER A 421 11.16 -7.81 19.38
N SER A 422 9.95 -7.26 19.42
CA SER A 422 9.08 -7.14 18.26
C SER A 422 9.74 -6.33 17.14
N ALA A 423 10.59 -5.36 17.49
CA ALA A 423 11.36 -4.57 16.53
C ALA A 423 12.42 -5.40 15.78
N ASP A 424 13.08 -6.35 16.45
CA ASP A 424 14.05 -7.26 15.81
C ASP A 424 13.36 -8.16 14.77
N VAL A 425 12.19 -8.70 15.12
CA VAL A 425 11.37 -9.50 14.20
C VAL A 425 10.88 -8.64 13.03
N ALA A 426 10.41 -7.42 13.29
CA ALA A 426 9.94 -6.50 12.27
C ALA A 426 11.03 -6.09 11.28
N ALA A 427 12.24 -5.83 11.77
CA ALA A 427 13.40 -5.50 10.94
C ALA A 427 13.70 -6.65 9.95
N LEU A 428 13.67 -7.89 10.42
CA LEU A 428 13.88 -9.04 9.54
C LEU A 428 12.70 -9.31 8.61
N ALA A 429 11.45 -9.11 9.06
CA ALA A 429 10.27 -9.22 8.21
C ALA A 429 10.33 -8.22 7.04
N CYS A 430 10.75 -6.98 7.33
CA CYS A 430 11.03 -5.97 6.32
C CYS A 430 12.16 -6.42 5.40
N ALA A 431 13.29 -6.91 5.92
CA ALA A 431 14.38 -7.41 5.07
C ALA A 431 13.93 -8.52 4.11
N LEU A 432 13.12 -9.47 4.60
CA LEU A 432 12.51 -10.53 3.78
C LEU A 432 11.56 -10.00 2.71
N ALA A 433 10.78 -8.97 3.02
CA ALA A 433 9.91 -8.30 2.04
C ALA A 433 10.70 -7.43 1.05
N GLY A 434 11.89 -6.95 1.42
CA GLY A 434 12.68 -5.99 0.67
C GLY A 434 13.60 -6.56 -0.41
N PRO A 435 14.38 -5.67 -1.07
CA PRO A 435 15.26 -6.02 -2.17
C PRO A 435 16.42 -6.95 -1.77
N LEU A 436 16.81 -6.96 -0.49
CA LEU A 436 17.86 -7.84 0.03
C LEU A 436 17.52 -9.34 -0.18
N PHE A 437 16.23 -9.68 -0.12
CA PHE A 437 15.73 -11.03 -0.34
C PHE A 437 15.01 -11.18 -1.70
N ALA A 438 15.29 -10.31 -2.67
CA ALA A 438 14.65 -10.34 -3.99
C ALA A 438 14.86 -11.66 -4.77
N LYS A 439 15.84 -12.47 -4.38
CA LYS A 439 16.16 -13.78 -4.97
C LYS A 439 15.92 -14.96 -4.03
N THR A 440 15.13 -14.74 -2.97
CA THR A 440 14.87 -15.74 -1.93
C THR A 440 13.37 -15.94 -1.75
N THR A 441 12.92 -17.19 -1.88
CA THR A 441 11.55 -17.65 -1.60
C THR A 441 11.61 -19.03 -0.95
N GLY A 442 10.63 -19.35 -0.11
CA GLY A 442 10.58 -20.59 0.67
C GLY A 442 11.54 -20.63 1.87
N ALA A 443 12.22 -19.53 2.19
CA ALA A 443 13.14 -19.48 3.33
C ALA A 443 12.37 -19.50 4.65
N GLN A 444 12.93 -20.20 5.63
CA GLN A 444 12.45 -20.29 7.00
C GLN A 444 13.58 -19.81 7.91
N ILE A 445 13.38 -18.71 8.62
CA ILE A 445 14.43 -18.07 9.41
C ILE A 445 14.01 -17.93 10.87
N PRO A 446 14.77 -18.51 11.82
CA PRO A 446 14.52 -18.28 13.25
C PRO A 446 14.94 -16.88 13.67
N VAL A 447 14.19 -16.32 14.62
CA VAL A 447 14.54 -15.08 15.33
C VAL A 447 14.44 -15.37 16.82
N ASP A 448 15.47 -16.02 17.35
CA ASP A 448 15.41 -16.70 18.65
C ASP A 448 16.69 -16.56 19.51
N GLY A 449 17.67 -15.77 19.05
CA GLY A 449 18.97 -15.63 19.73
C GLY A 449 19.77 -16.94 19.82
N GLY A 450 19.44 -17.93 18.99
CA GLY A 450 19.93 -19.29 19.07
C GLY A 450 19.23 -20.09 20.16
N ASN A 451 18.09 -20.71 19.83
CA ASN A 451 17.46 -21.67 20.73
C ASN A 451 18.16 -23.04 20.64
N ASP A 452 18.60 -23.58 21.77
CA ASP A 452 19.34 -24.85 21.87
C ASP A 452 18.58 -26.07 21.36
N ARG A 453 17.25 -26.01 21.33
CA ARG A 453 16.38 -27.08 20.80
C ARG A 453 16.10 -26.94 19.31
N VAL A 454 16.53 -25.84 18.69
CA VAL A 454 16.28 -25.52 17.27
C VAL A 454 17.53 -25.70 16.41
N ILE A 455 18.71 -25.38 16.96
CA ILE A 455 20.01 -25.43 16.25
C ILE A 455 20.51 -26.84 15.94
#